data_AF-A0A961X7G8-F1
#
_entry.id   AF-A0A961X7G8-F1
#
_cell.length_a   1.000
_cell.length_b   1.000
_cell.length_c   1.000
_cell.angle_alpha   90.00
_cell.angle_beta   90.00
_cell.angle_gamma   90.00
#
_symmetry.space_group_name_H-M   'P 1'
#
loop_
_entity.id
_entity.type
_entity.pdbx_description
1 polymer ?
#
loop_
_entity_poly.entity_id
_entity_poly.type
_entity_poly.pdbx_seq_one_letter_code
_entity_poly.pdbx_strand_id
1 'polypeptide(L)' 'MNPESLFSLSEHLERLSKDGDPLEVLDATIDFEYFRDWLVEGLGYGDGSKGGRPPFDPVSMFKVLIVQTQHNLSDA' A
#
# COMPACT_ATOMS: atom_id res chain seq x y z
N MET A 1 -8.37 -34.79 -1.18
CA MET A 1 -8.24 -33.43 -1.71
C MET A 1 -8.11 -32.53 -0.50
N ASN A 2 -6.88 -32.33 -0.02
CA ASN A 2 -6.66 -31.66 1.27
C ASN A 2 -6.76 -30.15 1.04
N PRO A 3 -7.52 -29.40 1.86
CA PRO A 3 -7.66 -27.97 1.68
C PRO A 3 -6.33 -27.34 2.13
N GLU A 4 -5.53 -26.92 1.16
CA GLU A 4 -4.44 -25.94 1.30
C GLU A 4 -4.98 -24.57 0.82
N SER A 5 -6.25 -24.20 1.08
CA SER A 5 -6.87 -23.56 2.25
C SER A 5 -6.48 -22.09 2.46
N LEU A 6 -7.51 -21.28 2.69
CA LEU A 6 -7.59 -19.83 2.88
C LEU A 6 -6.69 -19.21 3.98
N PHE A 7 -5.69 -19.93 4.51
CA PHE A 7 -4.97 -19.58 5.73
C PHE A 7 -3.44 -19.44 5.60
N SER A 8 -2.86 -19.46 4.39
CA SER A 8 -1.43 -19.19 4.22
C SER A 8 -1.05 -17.70 4.25
N LEU A 9 -2.02 -16.80 4.11
CA LEU A 9 -1.75 -15.35 4.11
C LEU A 9 -1.13 -14.90 5.43
N SER A 10 -1.67 -15.36 6.56
CA SER A 10 -1.15 -15.00 7.87
C SER A 10 0.28 -15.52 8.08
N GLU A 11 0.57 -16.75 7.65
CA GLU A 11 1.92 -17.31 7.69
C GLU A 11 2.89 -16.55 6.79
N HIS A 12 2.41 -16.10 5.62
CA HIS A 12 3.21 -15.30 4.69
C HIS A 12 3.53 -13.91 5.26
N LEU A 13 2.55 -13.24 5.87
CA LEU A 13 2.74 -11.94 6.53
C LEU A 13 3.66 -12.06 7.75
N GLU A 14 3.52 -13.12 8.56
CA GLU A 14 4.42 -13.36 9.69
C GLU A 14 5.86 -13.58 9.22
N ARG A 15 6.05 -14.30 8.11
CA ARG A 15 7.39 -14.47 7.53
C ARG A 15 7.95 -13.15 7.00
N LEU A 16 7.13 -12.35 6.31
CA LEU A 16 7.53 -11.04 5.80
C LEU A 16 7.97 -10.10 6.94
N SER A 17 7.22 -10.05 8.04
CA SER A 17 7.57 -9.26 9.23
C SER A 17 8.90 -9.74 9.85
N LYS A 18 9.12 -11.07 9.96
CA LYS A 18 10.39 -11.65 10.44
C LYS A 18 11.60 -11.28 9.56
N ASP A 19 11.40 -11.21 8.25
CA ASP A 19 12.44 -10.86 7.28
C ASP A 19 12.74 -9.33 7.27
N GLY A 20 11.92 -8.54 7.96
CA GLY A 20 12.08 -7.09 8.13
C GLY A 20 11.25 -6.32 7.12
N ASP A 21 9.94 -6.26 7.33
CA ASP A 21 9.02 -5.49 6.49
C ASP A 21 9.35 -3.98 6.59
N PRO A 22 9.80 -3.34 5.50
CA PRO A 22 10.15 -1.92 5.52
C PRO A 22 8.94 -1.03 5.80
N LEU A 23 7.71 -1.45 5.46
CA LEU A 23 6.51 -0.68 5.76
C LEU A 23 6.16 -0.73 7.25
N GLU A 24 6.41 -1.84 7.95
CA GLU A 24 6.21 -1.89 9.41
C GLU A 24 7.15 -0.92 10.14
N VAL A 25 8.41 -0.83 9.71
CA VAL A 25 9.40 0.11 10.26
C VAL A 25 8.99 1.57 10.00
N LEU A 26 8.52 1.85 8.78
CA LEU A 26 8.06 3.20 8.42
C LEU A 26 6.77 3.57 9.15
N ASP A 27 5.80 2.68 9.27
CA ASP A 27 4.53 2.92 9.99
C ASP A 27 4.77 3.20 11.48
N ALA A 28 5.84 2.65 12.07
CA ALA A 28 6.23 2.95 13.46
C ALA A 28 6.81 4.36 13.64
N THR A 29 7.30 4.99 12.57
CA THR A 29 8.06 6.26 12.63
C THR A 29 7.32 7.41 11.95
N ILE A 30 6.50 7.12 10.95
CA ILE A 30 5.83 8.09 10.08
C ILE A 30 4.33 7.94 10.25
N ASP A 31 3.67 9.02 10.66
CA ASP A 31 2.23 9.13 10.51
C ASP A 31 1.90 9.41 9.04
N PHE A 32 1.57 8.36 8.28
CA PHE A 32 1.22 8.47 6.87
C PHE A 32 -0.06 9.27 6.61
N GLU A 33 -0.97 9.32 7.59
CA GLU A 33 -2.23 10.04 7.45
C GLU A 33 -2.02 11.56 7.48
N TYR A 34 -0.91 12.02 8.05
CA TYR A 34 -0.49 13.41 7.97
C TYR A 34 -0.44 13.95 6.53
N PHE A 35 -0.14 13.10 5.53
CA PHE A 35 -0.05 13.50 4.13
C PHE A 35 -1.39 13.47 3.37
N ARG A 36 -2.47 12.98 3.98
CA ARG A 36 -3.73 12.72 3.27
C ARG A 36 -4.24 13.94 2.53
N ASP A 37 -4.32 15.09 3.19
CA ASP A 37 -4.89 16.30 2.59
C ASP A 37 -4.09 16.74 1.36
N TRP A 38 -2.76 16.70 1.45
CA TRP A 38 -1.87 17.04 0.35
C TRP A 38 -1.98 16.04 -0.81
N LEU A 39 -2.12 14.75 -0.49
CA LEU A 39 -2.30 13.71 -1.50
C LEU A 39 -3.66 13.85 -2.20
N VAL A 40 -4.75 14.09 -1.46
CA VAL A 40 -6.09 14.28 -2.04
C VAL A 40 -6.13 15.51 -2.94
N GLU A 41 -5.56 16.63 -2.48
CA GLU A 41 -5.48 17.86 -3.27
C GLU A 41 -4.60 17.68 -4.51
N GLY A 42 -3.40 17.11 -4.35
CA GLY A 42 -2.42 16.95 -5.42
C GLY A 42 -2.81 15.92 -6.48
N LEU A 43 -3.50 14.84 -6.10
CA LEU A 43 -3.94 13.79 -7.04
C LEU A 43 -5.16 14.23 -7.86
N GLY A 44 -5.93 15.21 -7.39
CA GLY A 44 -7.05 15.79 -8.14
C GLY A 44 -8.08 14.77 -8.60
N TYR A 45 -8.34 13.74 -7.79
CA TYR A 45 -9.33 12.71 -8.12
C TYR A 45 -10.70 13.34 -8.38
N GLY A 46 -11.33 12.93 -9.48
CA GLY A 46 -12.66 13.42 -9.84
C GLY A 46 -13.73 12.96 -8.85
N ASP A 47 -14.86 13.68 -8.83
CA ASP A 47 -16.03 13.40 -7.98
C ASP A 47 -16.79 12.09 -8.31
N GLY A 48 -16.28 11.31 -9.26
CA GLY A 48 -16.90 10.05 -9.70
C GLY A 48 -18.15 10.22 -10.56
N SER A 49 -18.58 11.44 -10.89
CA SER A 49 -19.81 11.73 -11.65
C SER A 49 -19.83 11.11 -13.05
N LYS A 50 -18.65 10.95 -13.67
CA LYS A 50 -18.48 10.34 -15.00
C LYS A 50 -18.46 8.81 -14.98
N GLY A 51 -18.60 8.19 -13.80
CA GLY A 51 -18.43 6.75 -13.60
C GLY A 51 -16.98 6.30 -13.73
N GLY A 52 -16.77 4.99 -13.62
CA GLY A 52 -15.44 4.35 -13.65
C GLY A 52 -15.11 3.62 -12.36
N ARG A 53 -13.93 2.99 -12.32
CA ARG A 53 -13.43 2.36 -11.10
C ARG A 53 -13.03 3.46 -10.09
N PRO A 54 -13.48 3.38 -8.83
CA PRO A 54 -13.02 4.30 -7.80
C PRO A 54 -11.49 4.28 -7.68
N PRO A 55 -10.86 5.43 -7.39
CA PRO A 55 -9.42 5.48 -7.15
C PRO A 55 -9.07 4.63 -5.91
N PHE A 56 -7.82 4.18 -5.85
CA PHE A 56 -7.27 3.61 -4.62
C PHE A 56 -7.20 4.69 -3.53
N ASP A 57 -7.17 4.25 -2.27
CA ASP A 57 -6.89 5.16 -1.17
C ASP A 57 -5.51 5.83 -1.38
N PRO A 58 -5.43 7.17 -1.32
CA PRO A 58 -4.22 7.90 -1.67
C PRO A 58 -3.04 7.58 -0.74
N VAL A 59 -3.30 7.34 0.55
CA VAL A 59 -2.26 7.01 1.53
C VAL A 59 -1.71 5.60 1.26
N SER A 60 -2.59 4.65 0.96
CA SER A 60 -2.20 3.29 0.57
C SER A 60 -1.37 3.30 -0.71
N MET A 61 -1.77 4.10 -1.71
CA MET A 61 -1.00 4.26 -2.95
C MET A 61 0.37 4.88 -2.69
N PHE A 62 0.46 5.85 -1.79
CA PHE A 62 1.73 6.45 -1.39
C PHE A 62 2.67 5.42 -0.75
N LYS A 63 2.18 4.54 0.14
CA LYS A 63 2.97 3.42 0.68
C LYS A 63 3.47 2.46 -0.42
N VAL A 64 2.63 2.15 -1.41
CA VAL A 64 3.02 1.30 -2.56
C VAL A 64 4.15 1.95 -3.36
N LEU A 65 4.10 3.25 -3.63
CA LEU A 65 5.15 3.96 -4.35
C LEU A 65 6.50 3.92 -3.62
N ILE A 66 6.49 3.98 -2.28
CA ILE A 66 7.71 3.83 -1.47
C ILE A 66 8.32 2.44 -1.67
N VAL A 67 7.51 1.38 -1.57
CA VAL A 67 7.97 0.00 -1.81
C VAL A 67 8.49 -0.16 -3.24
N GLN A 68 7.79 0.37 -4.24
CA GLN A 68 8.25 0.35 -5.63
C GLN A 68 9.62 1.02 -5.80
N THR A 69 9.83 2.16 -5.15
CA THR A 69 11.09 2.91 -5.20
C THR A 69 12.23 2.14 -4.52
N GLN A 70 11.98 1.51 -3.36
CA GLN A 70 12.98 0.71 -2.66
C GLN A 70 13.47 -0.51 -3.46
N HIS A 71 12.60 -1.07 -4.29
CA HIS A 71 12.90 -2.24 -5.12
C HIS A 71 13.25 -1.88 -6.57
N ASN A 72 13.40 -0.59 -6.91
CA ASN A 72 13.63 -0.10 -8.26
C ASN A 72 12.62 -0.65 -9.29
N LEU A 73 11.37 -0.86 -8.88
CA LEU A 73 10.31 -1.42 -9.74
C LEU A 73 9.73 -0.39 -10.73
N SER A 74 10.21 0.85 -10.67
CA SER A 74 9.77 1.94 -11.55
C SER A 74 10.45 1.96 -12.91
N ASP A 75 11.57 1.26 -13.09
CA ASP A 75 12.33 1.23 -14.34
C ASP A 75 12.19 -0.13 -15.04
N ALA A 76 11.25 -0.20 -15.99
CA ALA A 76 11.12 -1.22 -17.03
C ALA A 76 10.63 -0.58 -18.33
#